data_AF-A0A1M7HQ55-F1
#
_entry.id   AF-A0A1M7HQ55-F1
#
_cell.length_a   1.000
_cell.length_b   1.000
_cell.length_c   1.000
_cell.angle_alpha   90.00
_cell.angle_beta   90.00
_cell.angle_gamma   90.00
#
_symmetry.space_group_name_H-M   'P 1'
#
loop_
_entity.id
_entity.type
_entity.pdbx_description
1 polymer ?
#
loop_
_entity_poly.entity_id
_entity_poly.type
_entity_poly.pdbx_seq_one_letter_code
_entity_poly.pdbx_strand_id
1 'polypeptide(L)'
;MYEHSETELFKEIIHFMDISFPEWKTNKGLGTSATEFILHCIDFLSQCTLEKRDNEFNSESLTILYLSLAEDYERFKTEYQFIFLDFVLEKFTNEFDEDLEDEHLTDYRYNDLYENFLNKELEKVTYDFI
;
A
#
# COMPACT_ATOMS: atom_id res chain seq x y z
N MET A 1 17.12 0.36 -2.84
CA MET A 1 16.41 -0.90 -3.18
C MET A 1 17.30 -1.98 -3.77
N TYR A 2 18.25 -1.67 -4.66
CA TYR A 2 19.16 -2.69 -5.20
C TYR A 2 20.00 -3.43 -4.14
N GLU A 3 20.37 -2.77 -3.02
CA GLU A 3 21.19 -3.38 -1.96
C GLU A 3 20.57 -4.59 -1.25
N HIS A 4 19.24 -4.77 -1.30
CA HIS A 4 18.57 -5.84 -0.55
C HIS A 4 17.82 -6.86 -1.42
N SER A 5 17.74 -6.61 -2.74
CA SER A 5 16.95 -7.39 -3.68
C SER A 5 17.32 -8.89 -3.77
N GLU A 6 18.56 -9.25 -3.46
CA GLU A 6 19.02 -10.66 -3.48
C GLU A 6 19.01 -11.33 -2.10
N THR A 7 18.62 -10.62 -1.03
CA THR A 7 18.60 -11.19 0.31
C THR A 7 17.48 -12.23 0.46
N GLU A 8 17.75 -13.32 1.17
CA GLU A 8 16.72 -14.32 1.49
C GLU A 8 15.55 -13.70 2.27
N LEU A 9 15.85 -12.70 3.10
CA LEU A 9 14.86 -11.92 3.83
C LEU A 9 13.89 -11.19 2.89
N PHE A 10 14.41 -10.51 1.85
CA PHE A 10 13.56 -9.85 0.86
C PHE A 10 12.67 -10.86 0.12
N LYS A 11 13.23 -12.00 -0.31
CA LYS A 11 12.47 -13.05 -1.00
C LYS A 11 11.34 -13.61 -0.12
N GLU A 12 11.62 -13.81 1.17
CA GLU A 12 10.65 -14.30 2.14
C GLU A 12 9.49 -13.30 2.35
N ILE A 13 9.80 -12.00 2.52
CA ILE A 13 8.79 -10.95 2.63
C ILE A 13 7.91 -10.93 1.37
N ILE A 14 8.53 -10.89 0.18
CA ILE A 14 7.79 -10.86 -1.08
C ILE A 14 6.89 -12.11 -1.23
N HIS A 15 7.42 -13.28 -0.90
CA HIS A 15 6.65 -14.52 -0.94
C HIS A 15 5.44 -14.51 0.00
N PHE A 16 5.64 -14.04 1.25
CA PHE A 16 4.56 -13.88 2.21
C PHE A 16 3.49 -12.91 1.71
N MET A 17 3.89 -11.77 1.13
CA MET A 17 2.97 -10.75 0.61
C MET A 17 2.18 -11.26 -0.59
N ASP A 18 2.83 -11.95 -1.53
CA ASP A 18 2.16 -12.48 -2.73
C ASP A 18 1.12 -13.56 -2.37
N ILE A 19 1.33 -14.33 -1.30
CA ILE A 19 0.36 -15.33 -0.81
C ILE A 19 -0.76 -14.69 0.01
N SER A 20 -0.40 -13.86 0.99
CA SER A 20 -1.34 -13.36 2.00
C SER A 20 -2.16 -12.18 1.49
N PHE A 21 -1.59 -11.36 0.61
CA PHE A 21 -2.18 -10.11 0.15
C PHE A 21 -2.01 -9.91 -1.37
N PRO A 22 -2.64 -10.71 -2.24
CA PRO A 22 -2.35 -10.70 -3.69
C PRO A 22 -2.49 -9.33 -4.39
N GLU A 23 -3.28 -8.42 -3.83
CA GLU A 23 -3.50 -7.07 -4.36
C GLU A 23 -2.53 -6.02 -3.81
N TRP A 24 -1.52 -6.41 -3.00
CA TRP A 24 -0.67 -5.49 -2.23
C TRP A 24 0.09 -4.46 -3.10
N LYS A 25 0.40 -4.79 -4.36
CA LYS A 25 1.08 -3.91 -5.33
C LYS A 25 0.13 -2.98 -6.10
N THR A 26 -1.17 -3.13 -5.90
CA THR A 26 -2.20 -2.37 -6.62
C THR A 26 -2.74 -1.23 -5.77
N ASN A 27 -3.50 -0.32 -6.36
CA ASN A 27 -4.22 0.74 -5.63
C ASN A 27 -5.24 0.24 -4.61
N LYS A 28 -5.63 -1.03 -4.69
CA LYS A 28 -6.49 -1.67 -3.67
C LYS A 28 -5.71 -2.13 -2.44
N GLY A 29 -4.38 -2.26 -2.59
CA GLY A 29 -3.42 -2.56 -1.54
C GLY A 29 -2.61 -1.32 -1.18
N LEU A 30 -1.29 -1.36 -1.41
CA LEU A 30 -0.34 -0.31 -1.05
C LEU A 30 -0.01 0.64 -2.21
N GLY A 31 -0.37 0.28 -3.45
CA GLY A 31 -0.05 1.07 -4.64
C GLY A 31 1.41 1.54 -4.65
N THR A 32 1.61 2.87 -4.66
CA THR A 32 2.94 3.48 -4.70
C THR A 32 3.73 3.37 -3.39
N SER A 33 3.09 3.13 -2.25
CA SER A 33 3.78 2.94 -0.96
C SER A 33 4.27 1.51 -0.74
N ALA A 34 4.00 0.59 -1.69
CA ALA A 34 4.46 -0.80 -1.65
C ALA A 34 5.97 -0.91 -1.42
N THR A 35 6.76 -0.07 -2.07
CA THR A 35 8.22 0.03 -1.91
C THR A 35 8.62 0.39 -0.48
N GLU A 36 7.98 1.40 0.10
CA GLU A 36 8.28 1.92 1.44
C GLU A 36 7.91 0.90 2.50
N PHE A 37 6.78 0.22 2.31
CA PHE A 37 6.38 -0.89 3.15
C PHE A 37 7.41 -2.02 3.14
N ILE A 38 7.91 -2.44 1.98
CA ILE A 38 8.93 -3.50 1.91
C ILE A 38 10.22 -3.08 2.62
N LEU A 39 10.64 -1.83 2.47
CA LEU A 39 11.80 -1.30 3.21
C LEU A 39 11.56 -1.36 4.73
N HIS A 40 10.39 -0.91 5.20
CA HIS A 40 10.00 -0.99 6.60
C HIS A 40 10.02 -2.43 7.13
N CYS A 41 9.56 -3.40 6.33
CA CYS A 41 9.60 -4.81 6.70
C CYS A 41 11.03 -5.35 6.83
N ILE A 42 11.92 -4.99 5.88
CA ILE A 42 13.33 -5.39 5.94
C ILE A 42 13.99 -4.81 7.19
N ASP A 43 13.78 -3.53 7.47
CA ASP A 43 14.36 -2.85 8.63
C ASP A 43 13.86 -3.49 9.94
N PHE A 44 12.56 -3.74 10.05
CA PHE A 44 11.95 -4.41 11.20
C PHE A 44 12.54 -5.81 11.44
N LEU A 45 12.55 -6.66 10.40
CA LEU A 45 13.03 -8.02 10.53
C LEU A 45 14.55 -8.09 10.75
N SER A 46 15.32 -7.16 10.18
CA SER A 46 16.76 -7.05 10.46
C SER A 46 17.03 -6.76 11.95
N GLN A 47 16.21 -5.93 12.59
CA GLN A 47 16.31 -5.66 14.02
C GLN A 47 15.90 -6.86 14.87
N CYS A 48 14.81 -7.55 14.49
CA CYS A 48 14.36 -8.75 15.21
C CYS A 48 15.33 -9.93 15.12
N THR A 49 16.10 -10.04 14.04
CA THR A 49 17.13 -11.09 13.85
C THR A 49 18.42 -10.78 14.61
N LEU A 50 18.80 -9.50 14.76
CA LEU A 50 20.00 -9.08 15.51
C LEU A 50 19.95 -9.42 17.00
N GLU A 51 18.76 -9.52 17.59
CA GLU A 51 18.59 -9.85 19.02
C GLU A 51 18.59 -11.35 19.32
N LYS A 52 18.39 -12.21 18.30
CA LYS A 52 18.24 -13.66 18.50
C LYS A 52 19.52 -14.41 18.11
N ARG A 53 20.28 -14.84 19.12
CA ARG A 53 21.41 -15.76 18.96
C ARG A 53 20.91 -17.07 18.31
N ASP A 54 21.33 -17.34 17.08
CA ASP A 54 21.41 -18.55 16.23
C ASP A 54 20.64 -19.87 16.55
N ASN A 55 19.96 -20.06 17.68
CA ASN A 55 19.35 -21.33 18.09
C ASN A 55 17.88 -21.26 18.54
N GLU A 56 17.19 -20.12 18.45
CA GLU A 56 15.80 -19.96 18.94
C GLU A 56 14.82 -19.34 17.91
N PHE A 57 14.99 -19.60 16.62
CA PHE A 57 13.89 -19.41 15.67
C PHE A 57 12.92 -20.58 15.78
N ASN A 58 12.04 -20.53 16.80
CA ASN A 58 10.92 -21.45 16.92
C ASN A 58 9.71 -20.96 16.09
N SER A 59 8.78 -21.87 15.79
CA SER A 59 7.59 -21.56 14.98
C SER A 59 6.74 -20.43 15.56
N GLU A 60 6.71 -20.29 16.89
CA GLU A 60 5.99 -19.23 17.60
C GLU A 60 6.57 -17.85 17.31
N SER A 61 7.91 -17.72 17.32
CA SER A 61 8.60 -16.48 16.94
C SER A 61 8.30 -16.06 15.51
N LEU A 62 8.30 -17.01 14.57
CA LEU A 62 7.97 -16.74 13.17
C LEU A 62 6.50 -16.31 13.01
N THR A 63 5.61 -16.95 13.76
CA THR A 63 4.19 -16.59 13.76
C THR A 63 3.98 -15.15 14.21
N ILE A 64 4.65 -14.72 15.29
CA ILE A 64 4.57 -13.34 15.77
C ILE A 64 5.07 -12.36 14.69
N LEU A 65 6.19 -12.67 14.04
CA LEU A 65 6.75 -11.81 12.98
C LEU A 65 5.78 -11.64 11.80
N TYR A 66 5.21 -12.73 11.28
CA TYR A 66 4.25 -12.63 10.17
C TYR A 66 2.94 -11.93 10.57
N LEU A 67 2.49 -12.09 11.82
CA LEU A 67 1.35 -11.34 12.34
C LEU A 67 1.67 -9.84 12.39
N SER A 68 2.85 -9.45 12.86
CA SER A 68 3.28 -8.05 12.86
C SER A 68 3.37 -7.47 11.45
N LEU A 69 3.87 -8.25 10.46
CA LEU A 69 3.88 -7.82 9.06
C LEU A 69 2.47 -7.62 8.51
N ALA A 70 1.52 -8.48 8.87
CA ALA A 70 0.11 -8.34 8.47
C ALA A 70 -0.55 -7.11 9.11
N GLU A 71 -0.25 -6.82 10.38
CA GLU A 71 -0.71 -5.61 11.06
C GLU A 71 -0.13 -4.34 10.40
N ASP A 72 1.16 -4.35 10.10
CA ASP A 72 1.82 -3.25 9.41
C ASP A 72 1.26 -3.06 8.00
N TYR A 73 0.94 -4.14 7.29
CA TYR A 73 0.29 -4.06 5.97
C TYR A 73 -1.04 -3.32 6.05
N GLU A 74 -1.93 -3.68 6.99
CA GLU A 74 -3.23 -3.01 7.12
C GLU A 74 -3.08 -1.53 7.50
N ARG A 75 -2.08 -1.19 8.32
CA ARG A 75 -1.74 0.21 8.62
C ARG A 75 -1.33 0.96 7.37
N PHE A 76 -0.33 0.46 6.64
CA PHE A 76 0.18 1.09 5.42
C PHE A 76 -0.89 1.20 4.33
N LYS A 77 -1.74 0.18 4.18
CA LYS A 77 -2.87 0.19 3.26
C LYS A 77 -3.86 1.30 3.60
N THR A 78 -4.20 1.43 4.88
CA THR A 78 -5.11 2.49 5.36
C THR A 78 -4.53 3.87 5.10
N GLU A 79 -3.25 4.08 5.42
CA GLU A 79 -2.54 5.34 5.17
C GLU A 79 -2.50 5.68 3.67
N TYR A 80 -2.16 4.70 2.83
CA TYR A 80 -2.14 4.86 1.39
C TYR A 80 -3.53 5.23 0.84
N GLN A 81 -4.59 4.58 1.30
CA GLN A 81 -5.96 4.89 0.88
C GLN A 81 -6.33 6.34 1.20
N PHE A 82 -5.97 6.85 2.39
CA PHE A 82 -6.22 8.24 2.74
C PHE A 82 -5.46 9.21 1.82
N ILE A 83 -4.16 8.96 1.60
CA ILE A 83 -3.33 9.81 0.73
C ILE A 83 -3.85 9.80 -0.70
N PHE A 84 -4.21 8.61 -1.21
CA PHE A 84 -4.74 8.45 -2.56
C PHE A 84 -6.07 9.20 -2.73
N LEU A 85 -7.00 9.06 -1.78
CA LEU A 85 -8.29 9.76 -1.84
C LEU A 85 -8.13 11.28 -1.80
N ASP A 86 -7.23 11.79 -0.96
CA ASP A 86 -6.94 13.22 -0.87
C ASP A 86 -6.36 13.76 -2.19
N PHE A 87 -5.39 13.04 -2.77
CA PHE A 87 -4.83 13.35 -4.08
C PHE A 87 -5.89 13.34 -5.19
N VAL A 88 -6.76 12.33 -5.21
CA VAL A 88 -7.83 12.23 -6.22
C VAL A 88 -8.83 13.38 -6.06
N LEU A 89 -9.18 13.75 -4.84
CA LEU A 89 -10.08 14.86 -4.56
C LEU A 89 -9.49 16.21 -4.98
N GLU A 90 -8.21 16.46 -4.68
CA GLU A 90 -7.51 17.67 -5.11
C GLU A 90 -7.47 17.75 -6.64
N LYS A 91 -7.12 16.64 -7.30
CA LYS A 91 -7.08 16.56 -8.75
C LYS A 91 -8.46 16.77 -9.39
N PHE A 92 -9.49 16.14 -8.83
CA PHE A 92 -10.88 16.32 -9.27
C PHE A 92 -11.31 17.79 -9.14
N THR A 93 -11.02 18.42 -7.99
CA THR A 93 -11.37 19.83 -7.76
C THR A 93 -10.68 20.72 -8.78
N ASN A 94 -9.38 20.53 -9.03
CA ASN A 94 -8.64 21.31 -10.02
C ASN A 94 -9.10 21.08 -11.46
N GLU A 95 -9.52 19.86 -11.81
CA GLU A 95 -9.93 19.50 -13.19
C GLU A 95 -11.36 19.96 -13.50
N PHE A 96 -12.24 19.96 -12.50
CA PHE A 96 -13.66 20.30 -12.65
C PHE A 96 -14.04 21.63 -11.99
N ASP A 97 -13.08 22.45 -11.55
CA ASP A 97 -13.33 23.70 -10.80
C ASP A 97 -14.36 24.60 -11.52
N GLU A 98 -14.21 24.81 -12.83
CA GLU A 98 -15.13 25.60 -13.65
C GLU A 98 -16.51 24.95 -13.82
N ASP A 99 -16.57 23.60 -13.89
CA ASP A 99 -17.83 22.87 -13.96
C ASP A 99 -18.57 22.89 -12.61
N LEU A 100 -17.82 22.94 -11.51
CA LEU A 100 -18.31 22.99 -10.13
C LEU A 100 -18.82 24.39 -9.72
N GLU A 101 -18.35 25.45 -10.38
CA GLU A 101 -18.87 26.82 -10.19
C GLU A 101 -20.27 27.03 -10.77
N ASP A 102 -20.76 26.13 -11.63
CA ASP A 102 -22.15 26.17 -12.11
C ASP A 102 -23.11 25.83 -10.94
N GLU A 103 -23.86 26.83 -10.48
CA GLU A 103 -24.79 26.84 -9.33
C GLU A 103 -25.89 25.74 -9.40
N HIS A 104 -25.88 24.93 -10.46
CA HIS A 104 -26.83 23.89 -10.81
C HIS A 104 -26.29 22.45 -10.70
N LEU A 105 -25.06 22.25 -10.23
CA LEU A 105 -24.54 20.91 -9.97
C LEU A 105 -25.19 20.34 -8.71
N THR A 106 -26.31 19.63 -8.88
CA THR A 106 -26.97 18.89 -7.81
C THR A 106 -26.00 17.86 -7.21
N ASP A 107 -26.05 17.64 -5.89
CA ASP A 107 -25.23 16.63 -5.17
C ASP A 107 -25.15 15.27 -5.88
N TYR A 108 -26.26 14.83 -6.50
CA TYR A 108 -26.31 13.57 -7.26
C TYR A 108 -25.38 13.56 -8.48
N ARG A 109 -25.33 14.65 -9.25
CA ARG A 109 -24.45 14.78 -10.42
C ARG A 109 -22.98 14.90 -9.99
N TYR A 110 -22.72 15.60 -8.89
CA TYR A 110 -21.38 15.69 -8.31
C TYR A 110 -20.86 14.31 -7.93
N ASN A 111 -21.66 13.55 -7.17
CA ASN A 111 -21.28 12.21 -6.73
C ASN A 111 -21.06 11.28 -7.93
N ASP A 112 -21.95 11.29 -8.93
CA ASP A 112 -21.76 10.48 -10.15
C ASP A 112 -20.48 10.88 -10.92
N LEU A 113 -20.16 12.17 -11.02
CA LEU A 113 -18.93 12.66 -11.65
C LEU A 113 -17.68 12.23 -10.88
N TYR A 114 -17.67 12.43 -9.57
CA TYR A 114 -16.57 12.08 -8.70
C TYR A 114 -16.32 10.56 -8.67
N GLU A 115 -17.37 9.75 -8.54
CA GLU A 115 -17.26 8.28 -8.57
C GLU A 115 -16.70 7.77 -9.90
N ASN A 116 -17.15 8.33 -11.03
CA ASN A 116 -16.58 7.99 -12.33
C ASN A 116 -15.11 8.39 -12.46
N PHE A 117 -14.73 9.55 -11.89
CA PHE A 117 -13.35 10.01 -11.88
C PHE A 117 -12.45 9.11 -11.00
N LEU A 118 -12.91 8.83 -9.78
CA LEU A 118 -12.23 7.95 -8.83
C LEU A 118 -11.98 6.56 -9.44
N ASN A 119 -12.98 5.96 -10.08
CA ASN A 119 -12.83 4.66 -10.72
C ASN A 119 -11.78 4.68 -11.85
N LYS A 120 -11.74 5.75 -12.65
CA LYS A 120 -10.69 5.92 -13.69
C LYS A 120 -9.29 6.08 -13.09
N GLU A 121 -9.15 6.78 -11.97
CA GLU A 121 -7.86 6.92 -11.29
C GLU A 121 -7.41 5.59 -10.64
N LEU A 122 -8.36 4.83 -10.07
CA LEU A 122 -8.09 3.50 -9.51
C LEU A 122 -7.58 2.51 -10.58
N GLU A 123 -8.05 2.61 -11.83
CA GLU A 123 -7.59 1.78 -12.95
C GLU A 123 -6.17 2.12 -13.44
N LYS A 124 -5.65 3.32 -13.15
CA LYS A 124 -4.40 3.84 -13.76
C LYS A 124 -3.11 3.29 -13.15
N VAL A 125 -3.15 2.55 -12.03
CA VAL A 125 -1.91 2.14 -11.36
C VAL A 125 -1.96 0.67 -10.92
N THR A 126 -1.25 -0.14 -11.70
CA THR A 126 -0.56 -1.34 -11.23
C THR A 126 0.89 -0.94 -10.99
N TYR A 127 1.31 -0.79 -9.74
CA TYR A 127 2.71 -0.51 -9.43
C TYR A 127 3.49 -1.81 -9.55
N ASP A 128 4.23 -1.98 -10.63
CA ASP A 128 5.09 -3.15 -10.81
C ASP A 128 6.50 -2.81 -10.29
N PHE A 129 6.87 -3.45 -9.18
CA PHE A 129 8.15 -3.24 -8.52
C PHE A 129 9.26 -4.18 -9.06
N ILE A 130 8.97 -4.96 -10.10
CA ILE A 130 9.91 -5.95 -10.67
C ILE A 130 10.91 -5.30 -11.64
#